data_AF-A0A357BML1-F1
#
_entry.id   AF-A0A357BML1-F1
#
_cell.length_a   1.000
_cell.length_b   1.000
_cell.length_c   1.000
_cell.angle_alpha   90.00
_cell.angle_beta   90.00
_cell.angle_gamma   90.00
#
_symmetry.space_group_name_H-M   'P 1'
#
loop_
_entity.id
_entity.type
_entity.pdbx_description
1 polymer ?
#
loop_
_entity_poly.entity_id
_entity_poly.type
_entity_poly.pdbx_seq_one_letter_code
_entity_poly.pdbx_strand_id
1 'polypeptide(L)'
;MKKLSFILPLLLIGCASVARGPNQQVHINAYEAKTSNTLPADCILSNDEGIFYTKSNKSVIVGRDKDPLTTDCYTDTLAGQSIVNGRINGGFLAVDLFVIDLCIFSCWIDGLSGSWAEYPLMIDIPLDLKDDTHYKRLEEKASELKQRIEKYSKSLSILNEQVSPQKYSDTKQKIENAQEALKLINLELSLRKIPAAQQ
;
A
#
# COMPACT_ATOMS: atom_id res chain seq x y z
N MET A 1 40.99 24.39 -46.47
CA MET A 1 39.59 24.78 -46.14
C MET A 1 38.78 23.51 -46.11
N LYS A 2 37.97 23.10 -45.12
CA LYS A 2 37.45 23.62 -43.86
C LYS A 2 37.19 22.37 -42.99
N LYS A 3 37.43 22.47 -41.67
CA LYS A 3 37.05 21.45 -40.68
C LYS A 3 35.52 21.30 -40.70
N LEU A 4 35.00 20.07 -40.67
CA LEU A 4 33.66 19.83 -40.13
C LEU A 4 33.72 18.60 -39.22
N SER A 5 33.92 18.93 -37.95
CA SER A 5 33.64 18.09 -36.80
C SER A 5 32.15 17.73 -36.85
N PHE A 6 31.79 16.45 -36.97
CA PHE A 6 30.44 16.00 -36.64
C PHE A 6 30.51 15.16 -35.38
N ILE A 7 30.24 15.87 -34.29
CA ILE A 7 30.01 15.37 -32.94
C ILE A 7 28.67 14.62 -32.96
N LEU A 8 28.73 13.32 -32.64
CA LEU A 8 27.85 12.53 -31.77
C LEU A 8 26.34 12.91 -31.67
N PRO A 9 25.45 11.89 -31.73
CA PRO A 9 24.65 11.64 -30.53
C PRO A 9 24.62 10.15 -30.13
N LEU A 10 25.35 9.85 -29.05
CA LEU A 10 25.06 8.82 -28.07
C LEU A 10 23.77 9.29 -27.35
N LEU A 11 22.59 9.03 -27.93
CA LEU A 11 21.29 9.37 -27.30
C LEU A 11 20.27 8.23 -27.37
N LEU A 12 20.73 6.98 -27.57
CA LEU A 12 19.83 5.81 -27.58
C LEU A 12 20.08 4.84 -26.42
N ILE A 13 20.83 5.25 -25.40
CA ILE A 13 21.03 4.42 -24.21
C ILE A 13 20.53 5.21 -23.01
N GLY A 14 19.29 4.95 -22.64
CA GLY A 14 18.71 5.46 -21.40
C GLY A 14 17.43 6.25 -21.59
N CYS A 15 16.38 5.62 -22.13
CA CYS A 15 15.09 5.80 -21.47
C CYS A 15 15.25 5.21 -20.06
N ALA A 16 15.87 5.98 -19.15
CA ALA A 16 15.80 5.66 -17.73
C ALA A 16 14.31 5.58 -17.41
N SER A 17 13.88 4.45 -16.88
CA SER A 17 12.52 4.22 -16.39
C SER A 17 12.24 5.24 -15.27
N VAL A 18 11.80 6.44 -15.64
CA VAL A 18 11.47 7.51 -14.68
C VAL A 18 10.08 7.26 -14.06
N ALA A 19 9.22 6.49 -14.71
CA ALA A 19 7.97 6.04 -14.11
C ALA A 19 8.23 4.75 -13.30
N ARG A 20 8.59 4.88 -12.02
CA ARG A 20 8.37 3.79 -11.06
C ARG A 20 6.86 3.55 -11.06
N GLY A 21 6.43 2.34 -11.44
CA GLY A 21 5.02 2.02 -11.68
C GLY A 21 4.10 2.28 -10.47
N PRO A 22 2.79 2.00 -10.60
CA PRO A 22 1.77 2.35 -9.59
C PRO A 22 1.95 1.61 -8.25
N ASN A 23 2.90 0.67 -8.19
CA ASN A 23 3.17 -0.14 -7.03
C ASN A 23 4.58 0.15 -6.48
N GLN A 24 4.75 -0.01 -5.18
CA GLN A 24 6.05 0.05 -4.52
C GLN A 24 6.20 -1.10 -3.53
N GLN A 25 7.43 -1.54 -3.34
CA GLN A 25 7.74 -2.51 -2.30
C GLN A 25 8.05 -1.76 -0.99
N VAL A 26 7.35 -2.12 0.08
CA VAL A 26 7.62 -1.63 1.44
C VAL A 26 7.97 -2.79 2.35
N HIS A 27 8.88 -2.56 3.28
CA HIS A 27 9.30 -3.54 4.28
C HIS A 27 8.67 -3.20 5.63
N ILE A 28 8.00 -4.18 6.23
CA ILE A 28 7.30 -4.00 7.51
C ILE A 28 8.12 -4.63 8.61
N ASN A 29 8.51 -3.83 9.60
CA ASN A 29 9.23 -4.31 10.77
C ASN A 29 8.37 -4.09 12.02
N ALA A 30 8.09 -5.17 12.75
CA ALA A 30 7.30 -5.10 13.97
C ALA A 30 8.18 -5.51 15.14
N TYR A 31 8.19 -4.69 16.19
CA TYR A 31 9.02 -4.92 17.37
C TYR A 31 8.24 -4.64 18.64
N GLU A 32 8.56 -5.35 19.71
CA GLU A 32 7.98 -5.09 21.02
C GLU A 32 8.48 -3.74 21.56
N ALA A 33 7.57 -2.84 21.90
CA ALA A 33 7.89 -1.46 22.30
C ALA A 33 8.82 -1.39 23.53
N LYS A 34 8.74 -2.38 24.42
CA LYS A 34 9.52 -2.42 25.68
C LYS A 34 10.92 -2.98 25.52
N THR A 35 11.08 -3.99 24.66
CA THR A 35 12.33 -4.76 24.54
C THR A 35 13.09 -4.48 23.25
N SER A 36 12.44 -3.82 22.27
CA SER A 36 12.94 -3.64 20.90
C SER A 36 13.22 -4.96 20.17
N ASN A 37 12.72 -6.08 20.68
CA ASN A 37 12.84 -7.37 19.99
C ASN A 37 11.89 -7.41 18.80
N THR A 38 12.41 -7.81 17.64
CA THR A 38 11.59 -8.05 16.46
C THR A 38 10.69 -9.27 16.67
N LEU A 39 9.41 -9.14 16.33
CA LEU A 39 8.42 -10.20 16.52
C LEU A 39 7.76 -10.56 15.19
N PRO A 40 7.48 -11.85 14.93
CA PRO A 40 6.61 -12.24 13.83
C PRO A 40 5.18 -11.82 14.16
N ALA A 41 4.60 -10.96 13.32
CA ALA A 41 3.25 -10.41 13.48
C ALA A 41 2.51 -10.47 12.15
N ASP A 42 1.19 -10.64 12.22
CA ASP A 42 0.31 -10.51 11.06
C ASP A 42 -0.04 -9.04 10.86
N CYS A 43 0.14 -8.53 9.64
CA CYS A 43 0.05 -7.12 9.33
C CYS A 43 -0.94 -6.86 8.19
N ILE A 44 -1.85 -5.92 8.41
CA ILE A 44 -2.82 -5.44 7.42
C ILE A 44 -2.48 -3.98 7.11
N LEU A 45 -2.10 -3.73 5.86
CA LEU A 45 -1.85 -2.41 5.32
C LEU A 45 -3.07 -1.95 4.51
N SER A 46 -3.43 -0.67 4.58
CA SER A 46 -4.58 -0.11 3.88
C SER A 46 -4.35 1.35 3.49
N ASN A 47 -4.66 1.69 2.25
CA ASN A 47 -4.80 3.06 1.72
C ASN A 47 -5.99 3.11 0.74
N ASP A 48 -6.18 4.16 -0.06
CA ASP A 48 -7.29 4.19 -1.04
C ASP A 48 -7.06 3.18 -2.18
N GLU A 49 -5.80 2.91 -2.53
CA GLU A 49 -5.48 1.91 -3.55
C GLU A 49 -5.87 0.49 -3.16
N GLY A 50 -5.79 0.09 -1.89
CA GLY A 50 -6.24 -1.24 -1.53
C GLY A 50 -5.92 -1.66 -0.11
N ILE A 51 -6.12 -2.95 0.10
CA ILE A 51 -5.78 -3.66 1.33
C ILE A 51 -4.73 -4.69 0.97
N PHE A 52 -3.68 -4.76 1.78
CA PHE A 52 -2.54 -5.63 1.57
C PHE A 52 -2.26 -6.39 2.86
N TYR A 53 -1.88 -7.65 2.72
CA TYR A 53 -1.55 -8.52 3.83
C TYR A 53 -0.09 -8.96 3.74
N THR A 54 0.58 -8.99 4.88
CA THR A 54 1.94 -9.52 5.00
C THR A 54 2.22 -9.99 6.42
N LYS A 55 3.34 -10.68 6.60
CA LYS A 55 3.94 -10.89 7.91
C LYS A 55 5.01 -9.84 8.15
N SER A 56 5.25 -9.46 9.40
CA SER A 56 6.39 -8.62 9.76
C SER A 56 7.71 -9.26 9.33
N ASN A 57 8.74 -8.43 9.19
CA ASN A 57 10.05 -8.73 8.64
C ASN A 57 10.01 -9.25 7.19
N LYS A 58 8.93 -8.93 6.46
CA LYS A 58 8.79 -9.21 5.03
C LYS A 58 8.42 -7.96 4.27
N SER A 59 8.76 -8.01 2.98
CA SER A 59 8.37 -6.99 2.03
C SER A 59 7.02 -7.31 1.42
N VAL A 60 6.20 -6.28 1.22
CA VAL A 60 4.90 -6.34 0.56
C VAL A 60 4.82 -5.28 -0.51
N ILE A 61 4.13 -5.61 -1.60
CA ILE A 61 3.90 -4.67 -2.70
C ILE A 61 2.60 -3.93 -2.40
N VAL A 62 2.66 -2.61 -2.28
CA VAL A 62 1.52 -1.72 -2.03
C VAL A 62 1.31 -0.77 -3.20
N GLY A 63 0.06 -0.40 -3.46
CA GLY A 63 -0.28 0.67 -4.38
C GLY A 63 0.17 2.02 -3.84
N ARG A 64 0.81 2.83 -4.68
CA ARG A 64 1.22 4.21 -4.39
C ARG A 64 0.01 5.11 -4.35
N ASP A 65 -0.04 6.00 -3.37
CA ASP A 65 -1.17 6.89 -3.17
C ASP A 65 -0.74 8.10 -2.32
N LYS A 66 -1.43 9.22 -2.51
CA LYS A 66 -1.26 10.44 -1.70
C LYS A 66 -1.87 10.28 -0.31
N ASP A 67 -2.88 9.44 -0.19
CA ASP A 67 -3.58 9.22 1.07
C ASP A 67 -2.71 8.38 2.02
N PRO A 68 -2.94 8.46 3.34
CA PRO A 68 -2.10 7.75 4.30
C PRO A 68 -2.18 6.23 4.15
N LEU A 69 -1.03 5.56 4.23
CA LEU A 69 -0.96 4.11 4.42
C LEU A 69 -1.04 3.80 5.91
N THR A 70 -2.15 3.22 6.32
CA THR A 70 -2.34 2.70 7.67
C THR A 70 -1.87 1.26 7.73
N THR A 71 -0.97 0.95 8.64
CA THR A 71 -0.50 -0.42 8.90
C THR A 71 -0.85 -0.82 10.32
N ASP A 72 -1.64 -1.87 10.46
CA ASP A 72 -1.96 -2.48 11.74
C ASP A 72 -1.32 -3.86 11.81
N CYS A 73 -0.50 -4.10 12.84
CA CYS A 73 0.12 -5.39 13.09
C CYS A 73 -0.29 -5.93 14.44
N TYR A 74 -0.43 -7.25 14.52
CA TYR A 74 -0.82 -7.93 15.75
C TYR A 74 -0.15 -9.30 15.86
N THR A 75 0.14 -9.68 17.10
CA THR A 75 0.47 -11.04 17.54
C THR A 75 -0.68 -11.54 18.41
N ASP A 76 -0.52 -12.68 19.09
CA ASP A 76 -1.52 -13.17 20.04
C ASP A 76 -1.83 -12.15 21.16
N THR A 77 -0.80 -11.48 21.70
CA THR A 77 -0.92 -10.62 22.89
C THR A 77 -0.61 -9.14 22.65
N LEU A 78 0.08 -8.82 21.55
CA LEU A 78 0.52 -7.46 21.25
C LEU A 78 -0.14 -6.93 19.98
N ALA A 79 -0.30 -5.62 19.89
CA ALA A 79 -0.75 -4.92 18.71
C ALA A 79 -0.11 -3.54 18.58
N GLY A 80 -0.02 -3.06 17.35
CA GLY A 80 0.53 -1.74 17.04
C GLY A 80 -0.02 -1.20 15.73
N GLN A 81 0.03 0.11 15.59
CA GLN A 81 -0.43 0.83 14.41
C GLN A 81 0.62 1.88 14.01
N SER A 82 0.84 2.00 12.71
CA SER A 82 1.61 3.08 12.11
C SER A 82 0.82 3.69 10.95
N ILE A 83 0.83 5.02 10.86
CA ILE A 83 0.20 5.76 9.77
C ILE A 83 1.31 6.57 9.10
N VAL A 84 1.58 6.26 7.83
CA VAL A 84 2.60 6.96 7.05
C VAL A 84 1.95 7.67 5.87
N ASN A 85 2.21 8.97 5.74
CA ASN A 85 1.69 9.78 4.64
C ASN A 85 2.51 9.52 3.37
N GLY A 86 1.83 9.40 2.24
CA GLY A 86 2.46 9.42 0.93
C GLY A 86 3.18 10.75 0.71
N ARG A 87 4.44 10.71 0.28
CA ARG A 87 5.23 11.91 -0.02
C ARG A 87 5.44 12.01 -1.53
N ILE A 88 5.04 13.14 -2.09
CA ILE A 88 5.37 13.47 -3.48
C ILE A 88 6.87 13.77 -3.54
N ASN A 89 7.61 12.97 -4.31
CA ASN A 89 9.03 13.21 -4.49
C ASN A 89 9.22 14.31 -5.57
N GLY A 90 9.83 15.44 -5.18
CA GLY A 90 9.98 16.63 -6.04
C GLY A 90 10.75 16.40 -7.34
N GLY A 91 11.51 15.30 -7.45
CA GLY A 91 12.13 14.88 -8.71
C GLY A 91 11.12 14.55 -9.82
N PHE A 92 9.91 14.09 -9.48
CA PHE A 92 8.84 13.84 -10.46
C PHE A 92 8.27 15.15 -11.03
N LEU A 93 8.06 16.16 -10.17
CA LEU A 93 7.63 17.49 -10.61
C LEU A 93 8.67 18.14 -11.53
N ALA A 94 9.97 17.93 -11.27
CA ALA A 94 11.02 18.53 -12.09
C ALA A 94 11.14 17.90 -13.49
N VAL A 95 10.95 16.58 -13.62
CA VAL A 95 11.04 15.91 -14.94
C VAL A 95 9.81 16.19 -15.79
N ASP A 96 8.62 16.21 -15.19
CA ASP A 96 7.35 16.47 -15.90
C ASP A 96 7.20 17.95 -16.30
N LEU A 97 7.73 18.88 -15.49
CA LEU A 97 7.61 20.33 -15.75
C LEU A 97 8.74 20.90 -16.62
N PHE A 98 9.93 20.26 -16.68
CA PHE A 98 11.11 20.85 -17.35
C PHE A 98 11.78 19.99 -18.44
N VAL A 99 11.52 18.67 -18.55
CA VAL A 99 12.31 17.79 -19.44
C VAL A 99 11.51 17.17 -20.60
N ILE A 100 10.20 16.90 -20.44
CA ILE A 100 9.42 16.18 -21.45
C ILE A 100 8.15 16.97 -21.83
N ASP A 101 8.32 17.97 -22.68
CA ASP A 101 7.25 18.69 -23.38
C ASP A 101 6.64 17.84 -24.52
N LEU A 102 6.33 16.56 -24.24
CA LEU A 102 5.66 15.61 -25.16
C LEU A 102 4.46 14.91 -24.51
N CYS A 103 4.12 15.27 -23.27
CA CYS A 103 3.13 14.62 -22.41
C CYS A 103 1.74 15.30 -22.44
N ILE A 104 1.30 15.84 -23.59
CA ILE A 104 0.13 16.72 -23.69
C ILE A 104 -1.20 16.03 -23.29
N PHE A 105 -1.29 14.69 -23.32
CA PHE A 105 -2.55 13.98 -23.01
C PHE A 105 -2.45 12.82 -22.02
N SER A 106 -1.29 12.18 -21.80
CA SER A 106 -1.20 10.94 -21.01
C SER A 106 -0.67 11.09 -19.58
N CYS A 107 0.08 12.15 -19.28
CA CYS A 107 0.80 12.27 -17.99
C CYS A 107 -0.06 12.92 -16.89
N TRP A 108 -1.15 13.59 -17.28
CA TRP A 108 -2.19 14.09 -16.37
C TRP A 108 -2.94 12.97 -15.64
N ILE A 109 -3.02 11.77 -16.23
CA ILE A 109 -3.78 10.64 -15.68
C ILE A 109 -3.03 10.03 -14.48
N ASP A 110 -1.70 9.94 -14.55
CA ASP A 110 -0.87 9.39 -13.46
C ASP A 110 -0.68 10.38 -12.30
N GLY A 111 -0.72 11.69 -12.57
CA GLY A 111 -0.72 12.73 -11.53
C GLY A 111 -2.01 12.81 -10.73
N LEU A 112 -3.14 12.48 -11.36
CA LEU A 112 -4.45 12.40 -10.69
C LEU A 112 -4.62 11.12 -9.88
N SER A 113 -3.93 10.04 -10.23
CA SER A 113 -4.03 8.73 -9.54
C SER A 113 -3.20 8.64 -8.26
N GLY A 114 -2.42 9.66 -7.89
CA GLY A 114 -1.56 9.62 -6.70
C GLY A 114 -0.31 8.73 -6.84
N SER A 115 -0.05 8.18 -8.04
CA SER A 115 1.07 7.26 -8.32
C SER A 115 2.47 7.84 -8.12
N TRP A 116 2.57 9.17 -7.98
CA TRP A 116 3.82 9.90 -7.71
C TRP A 116 4.16 10.00 -6.22
N ALA A 117 3.22 9.65 -5.35
CA ALA A 117 3.47 9.59 -3.93
C ALA A 117 4.15 8.27 -3.56
N GLU A 118 5.23 8.37 -2.79
CA GLU A 118 5.99 7.23 -2.28
C GLU A 118 5.79 7.13 -0.77
N TYR A 119 5.73 5.90 -0.26
CA TYR A 119 5.78 5.64 1.18
C TYR A 119 7.23 5.37 1.59
N PRO A 120 7.58 5.51 2.89
CA PRO A 120 8.85 5.03 3.40
C PRO A 120 9.08 3.55 3.04
N LEU A 121 10.28 3.22 2.56
CA LEU A 121 10.64 1.83 2.21
C LEU A 121 10.66 0.90 3.42
N MET A 122 10.85 1.45 4.63
CA MET A 122 10.79 0.73 5.90
C MET A 122 9.73 1.39 6.78
N ILE A 123 8.81 0.58 7.30
CA ILE A 123 7.77 1.01 8.24
C ILE A 123 7.95 0.20 9.51
N ASP A 124 8.39 0.90 10.55
CA ASP A 124 8.60 0.36 11.89
C ASP A 124 7.32 0.50 12.72
N ILE A 125 6.94 -0.59 13.41
CA ILE A 125 5.67 -0.68 14.13
C ILE A 125 5.95 -1.15 15.56
N PRO A 126 5.88 -0.24 16.55
CA PRO A 126 5.96 -0.62 17.94
C PRO A 126 4.68 -1.36 18.34
N LEU A 127 4.85 -2.56 18.88
CA LEU A 127 3.77 -3.39 19.42
C LEU A 127 3.73 -3.26 20.95
N ASP A 128 2.53 -3.05 21.49
CA ASP A 128 2.27 -3.06 22.94
C ASP A 128 1.07 -3.96 23.26
N LEU A 129 0.80 -4.20 24.53
CA LEU A 129 -0.29 -5.06 24.98
C LEU A 129 -1.63 -4.61 24.38
N LYS A 130 -2.40 -5.58 23.88
CA LYS A 130 -3.76 -5.34 23.40
C LYS A 130 -4.62 -4.77 24.52
N ASP A 131 -5.28 -3.65 24.23
CA ASP A 131 -6.22 -2.97 25.13
C ASP A 131 -7.57 -2.73 24.45
N ASP A 132 -8.52 -2.10 25.16
CA ASP A 132 -9.82 -1.78 24.59
C ASP A 132 -9.75 -0.82 23.38
N THR A 133 -8.70 0.01 23.28
CA THR A 133 -8.53 0.90 22.14
C THR A 133 -8.16 0.14 20.88
N HIS A 134 -7.35 -0.92 21.00
CA HIS A 134 -7.07 -1.84 19.91
C HIS A 134 -8.36 -2.50 19.39
N TYR A 135 -9.21 -3.04 20.26
CA TYR A 135 -10.43 -3.72 19.81
C TYR A 135 -11.45 -2.76 19.18
N LYS A 136 -11.57 -1.52 19.68
CA LYS A 136 -12.40 -0.49 19.05
C LYS A 136 -11.92 -0.17 17.62
N ARG A 137 -10.60 -0.06 17.42
CA ARG A 137 -10.02 0.13 16.09
C ARG A 137 -10.28 -1.05 15.16
N LEU A 138 -10.20 -2.28 15.68
CA LEU A 138 -10.54 -3.47 14.89
C LEU A 138 -12.03 -3.50 14.48
N GLU A 139 -12.94 -3.10 15.36
CA GLU A 139 -14.37 -3.00 15.04
C GLU A 139 -14.64 -1.94 13.95
N GLU A 140 -13.99 -0.76 14.06
CA GLU A 140 -14.06 0.29 13.05
C GLU A 140 -13.50 -0.18 11.70
N LYS A 141 -12.32 -0.80 11.70
CA LYS A 141 -11.68 -1.34 10.50
C LYS A 141 -12.50 -2.46 9.87
N ALA A 142 -13.14 -3.33 10.67
CA ALA A 142 -14.05 -4.35 10.15
C ALA A 142 -15.26 -3.74 9.44
N SER A 143 -15.80 -2.63 9.96
CA SER A 143 -16.88 -1.89 9.32
C SER A 143 -16.43 -1.27 7.99
N GLU A 144 -15.26 -0.62 7.99
CA GLU A 144 -14.66 -0.03 6.78
C GLU A 144 -14.42 -1.08 5.69
N LEU A 145 -13.83 -2.24 6.05
CA LEU A 145 -13.57 -3.33 5.13
C LEU A 145 -14.85 -3.85 4.47
N LYS A 146 -15.94 -3.98 5.22
CA LYS A 146 -17.24 -4.40 4.65
C LYS A 146 -17.75 -3.40 3.62
N GLN A 147 -17.66 -2.10 3.90
CA GLN A 147 -18.04 -1.06 2.94
C GLN A 147 -17.17 -1.09 1.68
N ARG A 148 -15.85 -1.28 1.84
CA ARG A 148 -14.92 -1.41 0.72
C ARG A 148 -15.22 -2.64 -0.15
N ILE A 149 -15.51 -3.79 0.47
CA ILE A 149 -15.90 -5.02 -0.24
C ILE A 149 -17.16 -4.78 -1.06
N GLU A 150 -18.17 -4.12 -0.50
CA GLU A 150 -19.40 -3.78 -1.23
C GLU A 150 -19.12 -2.85 -2.43
N LYS A 151 -18.32 -1.80 -2.22
CA LYS A 151 -17.88 -0.86 -3.27
C LYS A 151 -17.15 -1.59 -4.40
N TYR A 152 -16.20 -2.47 -4.07
CA TYR A 152 -15.46 -3.24 -5.07
C TYR A 152 -16.34 -4.26 -5.78
N SER A 153 -17.25 -4.94 -5.07
CA SER A 153 -18.18 -5.91 -5.67
C SER A 153 -19.12 -5.24 -6.68
N LYS A 154 -19.64 -4.05 -6.34
CA LYS A 154 -20.42 -3.24 -7.27
C LYS A 154 -19.59 -2.81 -8.48
N SER A 155 -18.35 -2.39 -8.27
CA SER A 155 -17.43 -2.03 -9.36
C SER A 155 -17.08 -3.24 -10.25
N LEU A 156 -16.92 -4.43 -9.68
CA LEU A 156 -16.67 -5.65 -10.44
C LEU A 156 -17.88 -6.05 -11.28
N SER A 157 -19.10 -5.89 -10.76
CA SER A 157 -20.34 -6.25 -11.48
C SER A 157 -20.60 -5.45 -12.77
N ILE A 158 -20.00 -4.25 -12.88
CA ILE A 158 -20.10 -3.40 -14.07
C ILE A 158 -18.90 -3.59 -15.02
N LEU A 159 -17.87 -4.33 -14.60
CA LEU A 159 -16.72 -4.65 -15.42
C LEU A 159 -16.98 -5.91 -16.24
N ASN A 160 -16.55 -5.88 -17.49
CA ASN A 160 -16.53 -7.05 -18.35
C ASN A 160 -15.08 -7.56 -18.47
N GLU A 161 -14.86 -8.80 -18.05
CA GLU A 161 -13.55 -9.46 -18.06
C GLU A 161 -12.92 -9.50 -19.46
N GLN A 162 -13.72 -9.68 -20.51
CA GLN A 162 -13.22 -9.73 -21.89
C GLN A 162 -12.85 -8.34 -22.45
N VAL A 163 -13.47 -7.28 -21.91
CA VAL A 163 -13.29 -5.89 -22.39
C VAL A 163 -12.19 -5.18 -21.60
N SER A 164 -12.01 -5.50 -20.32
CA SER A 164 -11.02 -4.88 -19.45
C SER A 164 -10.44 -5.90 -18.47
N PRO A 165 -9.69 -6.91 -18.97
CA PRO A 165 -9.24 -8.05 -18.17
C PRO A 165 -8.36 -7.64 -17.00
N GLN A 166 -7.46 -6.68 -17.20
CA GLN A 166 -6.58 -6.19 -16.13
C GLN A 166 -7.38 -5.56 -14.99
N LYS A 167 -8.27 -4.61 -15.32
CA LYS A 167 -9.10 -3.91 -14.32
C LYS A 167 -10.05 -4.87 -13.59
N TYR A 168 -10.56 -5.88 -14.29
CA TYR A 168 -11.37 -6.94 -13.69
C TYR A 168 -10.55 -7.77 -12.68
N SER A 169 -9.37 -8.25 -13.10
CA SER A 169 -8.45 -9.01 -12.24
C SER A 169 -8.02 -8.21 -11.01
N ASP A 170 -7.63 -6.96 -11.18
CA ASP A 170 -7.19 -6.09 -10.09
C ASP A 170 -8.34 -5.84 -9.09
N THR A 171 -9.54 -5.57 -9.58
CA THR A 171 -10.71 -5.35 -8.72
C THR A 171 -11.08 -6.63 -7.96
N LYS A 172 -11.00 -7.80 -8.61
CA LYS A 172 -11.22 -9.09 -7.96
C LYS A 172 -10.19 -9.34 -6.85
N GLN A 173 -8.91 -9.06 -7.11
CA GLN A 173 -7.86 -9.20 -6.11
C GLN A 173 -8.06 -8.24 -4.91
N LYS A 174 -8.50 -7.00 -5.15
CA LYS A 174 -8.86 -6.07 -4.06
C LYS A 174 -9.96 -6.64 -3.16
N ILE A 175 -10.95 -7.37 -3.72
CA ILE A 175 -12.00 -8.05 -2.95
C ILE A 175 -11.41 -9.21 -2.13
N GLU A 176 -10.60 -10.07 -2.74
CA GLU A 176 -10.00 -11.23 -2.07
C GLU A 176 -9.14 -10.81 -0.87
N ASN A 177 -8.26 -9.82 -1.06
CA ASN A 177 -7.44 -9.28 0.02
C ASN A 177 -8.28 -8.66 1.14
N ALA A 178 -9.35 -7.94 0.80
CA ALA A 178 -10.24 -7.33 1.78
C ALA A 178 -11.01 -8.40 2.60
N GLN A 179 -11.43 -9.49 1.95
CA GLN A 179 -12.08 -10.61 2.60
C GLN A 179 -11.12 -11.36 3.54
N GLU A 180 -9.87 -11.56 3.13
CA GLU A 180 -8.83 -12.16 3.97
C GLU A 180 -8.54 -11.29 5.20
N ALA A 181 -8.36 -9.99 5.01
CA ALA A 181 -8.18 -9.04 6.11
C ALA A 181 -9.38 -9.06 7.07
N LEU A 182 -10.61 -9.08 6.55
CA LEU A 182 -11.82 -9.14 7.38
C LEU A 182 -11.91 -10.45 8.16
N LYS A 183 -11.50 -11.58 7.57
CA LYS A 183 -11.44 -12.88 8.24
C LYS A 183 -10.47 -12.84 9.43
N LEU A 184 -9.28 -12.26 9.25
CA LEU A 184 -8.29 -12.11 10.31
C LEU A 184 -8.81 -11.21 11.43
N ILE A 185 -9.40 -10.06 11.10
CA ILE A 185 -9.97 -9.15 12.10
C ILE A 185 -11.10 -9.82 12.89
N ASN A 186 -11.98 -10.58 12.23
CA ASN A 186 -13.05 -11.30 12.93
C ASN A 186 -12.51 -12.39 13.86
N LEU A 187 -11.40 -13.05 13.49
CA LEU A 187 -10.71 -13.99 14.36
C LEU A 187 -10.19 -13.27 15.61
N GLU A 188 -9.48 -12.15 15.46
CA GLU A 188 -8.97 -11.34 16.57
C GLU A 188 -10.08 -10.84 17.51
N LEU A 189 -11.19 -10.34 16.94
CA LEU A 189 -12.36 -9.92 17.72
C LEU A 189 -13.04 -11.07 18.45
N SER A 190 -12.95 -12.31 17.93
CA SER A 190 -13.49 -13.49 18.60
C SER A 190 -12.63 -13.91 19.80
N LEU A 191 -11.30 -13.74 19.72
CA LEU A 191 -10.39 -14.03 20.82
C LEU A 191 -10.67 -13.14 22.05
N ARG A 192 -11.08 -11.88 21.84
CA ARG A 192 -11.53 -10.98 22.92
C ARG A 192 -12.71 -11.55 23.74
N LYS A 193 -13.61 -12.28 23.07
CA LYS A 193 -14.85 -12.80 23.67
C LYS A 193 -14.63 -14.09 24.45
N ILE A 194 -13.46 -14.72 24.31
CA ILE A 194 -13.05 -15.80 25.19
C ILE A 194 -12.65 -15.13 26.50
N PRO A 195 -13.43 -15.29 27.59
CA PRO A 195 -12.97 -14.79 28.89
C PRO A 195 -11.59 -15.40 29.14
N ALA A 196 -10.68 -14.60 29.68
CA ALA A 196 -9.37 -15.06 30.15
C ALA A 196 -9.60 -16.14 31.24
N ALA A 197 -9.87 -17.36 30.80
CA ALA A 197 -10.00 -18.52 31.64
C ALA A 197 -8.57 -19.03 31.85
N GLN A 198 -8.05 -18.70 33.03
CA GLN A 198 -6.96 -19.40 33.71
C GLN A 198 -5.58 -19.32 33.05
N GLN A 199 -4.80 -18.30 33.46
CA GLN A 199 -3.42 -18.52 33.88
C GLN A 199 -3.21 -17.85 35.24
#